data_AF-A0A8T3AJF3-F1
#
_entry.id   AF-A0A8T3AJF3-F1
#
_cell.length_a   1.000
_cell.length_b   1.000
_cell.length_c   1.000
_cell.angle_alpha   90.00
_cell.angle_beta   90.00
_cell.angle_gamma   90.00
#
_symmetry.space_group_name_H-M   'P 1'
#
loop_
_entity.id
_entity.type
_entity.pdbx_description
1 polymer ?
#
loop_
_entity_poly.entity_id
_entity_poly.type
_entity_poly.pdbx_seq_one_letter_code
_entity_poly.pdbx_strand_id
1 'polypeptide(L)'
;MWVSFPNLRPHLFSPRILQGLGSIFGRPLKINHATSFGFLPSVARVLVELDVSKKFPDKICVGPKNLGYVQLVTLEDLPLYYLHCKSLGHSKLECGILHPHLSQPLCRRIFMLLLCRI
;
A
#
# COMPACT_ATOMS: atom_id res chain seq x y z
N MET A 1 -1.39 3.96 3.06
CA MET A 1 -0.33 3.01 2.67
C MET A 1 0.49 3.63 1.54
N TRP A 2 1.82 3.63 1.62
CA TRP A 2 2.64 4.11 0.50
C TRP A 2 2.90 2.97 -0.48
N VAL A 3 2.55 3.20 -1.74
CA VAL A 3 2.89 2.35 -2.88
C VAL A 3 4.06 2.98 -3.60
N SER A 4 5.17 2.25 -3.69
CA SER A 4 6.42 2.70 -4.31
C SER A 4 6.63 2.00 -5.65
N PHE A 5 6.98 2.78 -6.66
CA PHE A 5 7.33 2.35 -8.02
C PHE A 5 8.81 2.68 -8.26
N PRO A 6 9.74 1.82 -7.81
CA PRO A 6 11.17 2.05 -7.97
C PRO A 6 11.56 2.02 -9.45
N ASN A 7 12.44 2.94 -9.86
CA ASN A 7 12.95 3.07 -11.23
C ASN A 7 11.85 3.23 -12.30
N LEU A 8 10.70 3.78 -11.91
CA LEU A 8 9.66 4.16 -12.86
C LEU A 8 10.26 5.14 -13.89
N ARG A 9 9.90 5.01 -15.16
CA ARG A 9 10.43 5.90 -16.21
C ARG A 9 9.96 7.35 -15.97
N PRO A 10 10.83 8.38 -16.05
CA PRO A 10 10.47 9.77 -15.72
C PRO A 10 9.26 10.32 -16.48
N HIS A 11 9.05 9.93 -17.74
CA HIS A 11 7.88 10.36 -18.53
C HIS A 11 6.53 9.89 -17.95
N LEU A 12 6.54 8.95 -17.01
CA LEU A 12 5.34 8.44 -16.32
C LEU A 12 5.07 9.14 -14.98
N PHE A 13 5.87 10.14 -14.61
CA PHE A 13 5.74 10.86 -13.32
C PHE A 13 4.60 11.87 -13.32
N SER A 14 3.81 11.92 -14.40
CA SER A 14 2.60 12.73 -14.46
C SER A 14 1.64 12.35 -13.31
N PRO A 15 1.08 13.32 -12.57
CA PRO A 15 0.15 13.05 -11.49
C PRO A 15 -1.03 12.16 -11.89
N ARG A 16 -1.53 12.31 -13.12
CA ARG A 16 -2.64 11.49 -13.64
C ARG A 16 -2.24 10.02 -13.80
N ILE A 17 -1.02 9.76 -14.28
CA ILE A 17 -0.51 8.40 -14.46
C ILE A 17 -0.27 7.77 -13.09
N LEU A 18 0.38 8.48 -12.17
CA LEU A 18 0.64 7.98 -10.82
C LEU A 18 -0.65 7.68 -10.06
N GLN A 19 -1.67 8.55 -10.15
CA GLN A 19 -2.99 8.27 -9.59
C GLN A 19 -3.60 7.00 -10.20
N GLY A 20 -3.54 6.84 -11.52
CA GLY A 20 -4.01 5.63 -12.20
C GLY A 20 -3.28 4.36 -11.77
N LEU A 21 -1.96 4.42 -11.59
CA LEU A 21 -1.18 3.31 -11.05
C LEU A 21 -1.56 3.01 -9.59
N GLY A 22 -1.77 4.04 -8.76
CA GLY A 22 -2.25 3.90 -7.38
C GLY A 22 -3.64 3.28 -7.29
N SER A 23 -4.53 3.58 -8.25
CA SER A 23 -5.88 3.03 -8.33
C SER A 23 -5.95 1.51 -8.44
N ILE A 24 -4.88 0.85 -8.90
CA ILE A 24 -4.76 -0.61 -8.94
C ILE A 24 -4.77 -1.20 -7.52
N PHE A 25 -4.25 -0.45 -6.55
CA PHE A 25 -4.07 -0.90 -5.16
C PHE A 25 -5.18 -0.40 -4.23
N GLY A 26 -5.85 0.70 -4.57
CA GLY A 26 -6.86 1.30 -3.71
C GLY A 26 -7.19 2.73 -4.14
N ARG A 27 -7.82 3.52 -3.26
CA ARG A 27 -8.12 4.93 -3.60
C ARG A 27 -6.85 5.78 -3.44
N PRO A 28 -6.31 6.41 -4.50
CA PRO A 28 -5.17 7.30 -4.37
C PRO A 28 -5.56 8.58 -3.62
N LEU A 29 -4.76 8.95 -2.62
CA LEU A 29 -4.98 10.12 -1.75
C LEU A 29 -3.98 11.23 -2.05
N LYS A 30 -2.69 10.87 -2.24
CA LYS A 30 -1.60 11.84 -2.39
C LYS A 30 -0.44 11.26 -3.19
N ILE A 31 0.30 12.11 -3.89
CA ILE A 31 1.58 11.76 -4.53
C ILE A 31 2.71 12.34 -3.69
N ASN A 32 3.82 11.63 -3.55
CA ASN A 32 4.95 12.10 -2.74
C ASN A 32 5.57 13.37 -3.34
N HIS A 33 5.87 14.32 -2.46
CA HIS A 33 6.42 15.63 -2.78
C HIS A 33 7.82 15.53 -3.42
N ALA A 34 8.62 14.52 -3.04
CA ALA A 34 9.93 14.30 -3.66
C ALA A 34 9.83 13.90 -5.15
N THR A 35 8.72 13.25 -5.53
CA THR A 35 8.37 12.93 -6.93
C THR A 35 7.86 14.18 -7.65
N SER A 36 7.13 15.08 -6.97
CA SER A 36 6.64 16.33 -7.58
C SER A 36 7.69 17.44 -7.69
N PHE A 37 8.76 17.40 -6.88
CA PHE A 37 9.87 18.35 -6.90
C PHE A 37 11.16 17.80 -7.53
N GLY A 38 11.21 16.53 -7.94
CA GLY A 38 12.36 15.95 -8.65
C GLY A 38 13.61 15.66 -7.80
N PHE A 39 13.54 15.75 -6.47
CA PHE A 39 14.69 15.53 -5.57
C PHE A 39 15.07 14.05 -5.40
N LEU A 40 14.13 13.12 -5.64
CA LEU A 40 14.36 11.67 -5.65
C LEU A 40 13.77 11.07 -6.94
N PRO A 41 14.42 11.26 -8.10
CA PRO A 41 13.92 10.79 -9.39
C PRO A 41 13.84 9.26 -9.49
N SER A 42 14.39 8.52 -8.52
CA SER A 42 14.48 7.07 -8.54
C SER A 42 13.25 6.34 -7.97
N VAL A 43 12.37 7.00 -7.22
CA VAL A 43 11.20 6.32 -6.63
C VAL A 43 9.95 7.21 -6.70
N ALA A 44 9.03 6.87 -7.59
CA ALA A 44 7.70 7.45 -7.60
C ALA A 44 6.84 6.80 -6.50
N ARG A 45 6.13 7.61 -5.71
CA ARG A 45 5.28 7.09 -4.62
C ARG A 45 3.89 7.68 -4.60
N VAL A 46 2.91 6.84 -4.27
CA VAL A 46 1.51 7.23 -4.13
C VAL A 46 0.97 6.71 -2.80
N LEU A 47 0.38 7.61 -2.02
CA LEU A 47 -0.36 7.28 -0.82
C LEU A 47 -1.74 6.80 -1.25
N VAL A 48 -2.07 5.56 -0.90
CA VAL A 48 -3.36 4.95 -1.21
C VAL A 48 -4.07 4.49 0.07
N GLU A 49 -5.39 4.61 0.03
CA GLU A 49 -6.31 3.93 0.92
C GLU A 49 -6.45 2.48 0.45
N LEU A 50 -5.80 1.56 1.16
CA LEU A 50 -5.63 0.17 0.77
C LEU A 50 -6.52 -0.75 1.59
N ASP A 51 -7.19 -1.70 0.94
CA ASP A 51 -7.90 -2.78 1.61
C ASP A 51 -6.94 -3.95 1.90
N VAL A 52 -6.38 -3.99 3.11
CA VAL A 52 -5.37 -4.99 3.52
C VAL A 52 -5.90 -6.43 3.57
N SER A 53 -7.21 -6.64 3.45
CA SER A 53 -7.76 -8.00 3.33
C SER A 53 -7.48 -8.64 1.97
N LYS A 54 -7.10 -7.82 0.97
CA LYS A 54 -6.82 -8.25 -0.39
C LYS A 54 -5.34 -8.54 -0.58
N LYS A 55 -5.06 -9.46 -1.52
CA LYS A 55 -3.71 -9.67 -2.03
C LYS A 55 -3.43 -8.67 -3.15
N PHE A 56 -2.25 -8.09 -3.14
CA PHE A 56 -1.80 -7.13 -4.14
C PHE A 56 -0.61 -7.69 -4.92
N PRO A 57 -0.48 -7.35 -6.21
CA PRO A 57 0.66 -7.78 -7.00
C PRO A 57 1.91 -6.99 -6.60
N ASP A 58 3.06 -7.66 -6.61
CA ASP A 58 4.40 -7.07 -6.48
C ASP A 58 4.93 -6.53 -7.82
N LYS A 59 4.22 -6.81 -8.92
CA LYS A 59 4.58 -6.44 -10.29
C LYS A 59 3.36 -6.05 -11.10
N ILE A 60 3.47 -4.99 -11.90
CA ILE A 60 2.42 -4.54 -12.81
C ILE A 60 2.99 -4.31 -14.21
N CYS A 61 2.17 -4.48 -15.24
CA CYS A 61 2.54 -4.10 -16.61
C CYS A 61 2.16 -2.65 -16.85
N VAL A 62 3.13 -1.82 -17.25
CA VAL A 62 2.93 -0.40 -17.54
C VAL A 62 3.18 -0.13 -19.02
N GLY A 63 2.19 0.46 -19.69
CA GLY A 63 2.22 0.78 -21.12
C GLY A 63 1.22 -0.04 -21.94
N PRO A 64 1.16 0.20 -23.26
CA PRO A 64 0.24 -0.49 -24.15
C PRO A 64 0.63 -1.96 -24.32
N LYS A 65 -0.34 -2.80 -24.72
CA LYS A 65 -0.26 -4.28 -24.73
C LYS A 65 1.01 -4.86 -25.36
N ASN A 66 1.58 -4.20 -26.36
CA ASN A 66 2.72 -4.71 -27.13
C ASN A 66 4.05 -3.97 -26.84
N LEU A 67 4.04 -2.87 -26.08
CA LEU A 67 5.24 -2.07 -25.76
C LEU A 67 5.39 -1.81 -24.24
N GLY A 68 4.54 -2.43 -23.43
CA GLY A 68 4.59 -2.31 -21.99
C GLY A 68 5.80 -3.00 -21.39
N TYR A 69 6.16 -2.59 -20.18
CA TYR A 69 7.22 -3.23 -19.39
C TYR A 69 6.70 -3.60 -18.01
N VAL A 70 7.39 -4.54 -17.36
CA VAL A 70 7.09 -4.94 -16.00
C VAL A 70 7.70 -3.92 -15.04
N GLN A 71 6.84 -3.27 -14.25
CA GLN A 71 7.20 -2.37 -13.18
C GLN A 71 7.08 -3.11 -11.84
N LEU A 72 8.16 -3.10 -11.07
CA LEU A 72 8.14 -3.58 -9.68
C LEU A 72 7.32 -2.63 -8.80
N VAL A 73 6.65 -3.18 -7.81
CA VAL A 73 5.86 -2.42 -6.84
C VAL A 73 6.17 -2.88 -5.43
N THR A 74 6.39 -1.91 -4.55
CA THR A 74 6.65 -2.16 -3.13
C THR A 74 5.57 -1.47 -2.29
N LEU A 75 4.94 -2.22 -1.39
CA LEU A 75 4.07 -1.67 -0.35
C LEU A 75 4.92 -1.44 0.90
N GLU A 76 5.11 -0.17 1.27
CA GLU A 76 5.91 0.22 2.44
C GLU A 76 5.06 0.12 3.70
N ASP A 77 5.56 -0.54 4.76
CA ASP A 77 4.90 -0.68 6.06
C ASP A 77 3.55 -1.42 6.04
N LEU A 78 3.41 -2.47 5.21
CA LEU A 78 2.21 -3.30 5.22
C LEU A 78 2.02 -3.95 6.60
N PRO A 79 0.99 -3.58 7.38
CA PRO A 79 0.83 -4.14 8.70
C PRO A 79 0.37 -5.61 8.60
N LEU A 80 0.79 -6.43 9.57
CA LEU A 80 0.36 -7.82 9.64
C LEU A 80 -1.17 -7.88 9.81
N TYR A 81 -1.85 -8.30 8.75
CA TYR A 81 -3.28 -8.56 8.75
C TYR A 81 -3.53 -10.06 8.94
N TYR A 82 -4.29 -10.38 9.97
CA TYR A 82 -4.64 -11.75 10.30
C TYR A 82 -6.09 -12.03 9.93
N LEU A 83 -6.28 -12.90 8.94
CA LEU A 83 -7.61 -13.22 8.39
C LEU A 83 -8.54 -13.85 9.43
N HIS A 84 -7.99 -14.59 10.40
CA HIS A 84 -8.76 -15.31 11.43
C HIS A 84 -9.45 -14.37 12.43
N CYS A 85 -8.83 -13.23 12.75
CA CYS A 85 -9.33 -12.27 13.74
C CYS A 85 -9.75 -10.94 13.11
N LYS A 86 -9.58 -10.80 11.78
CA LYS A 86 -9.86 -9.59 10.99
C LYS A 86 -9.31 -8.31 11.63
N SER A 87 -8.17 -8.41 12.31
CA SER A 87 -7.54 -7.31 13.05
C SER A 87 -6.06 -7.19 12.72
N LEU A 88 -5.53 -6.01 13.02
CA LEU A 88 -4.18 -5.56 12.69
C LEU A 88 -3.32 -5.53 13.95
N GLY A 89 -2.00 -5.70 13.79
CA GLY A 89 -1.04 -5.24 14.79
C GLY A 89 -0.88 -6.08 16.07
N HIS A 90 -1.24 -7.37 16.04
CA HIS A 90 -0.90 -8.31 17.12
C HIS A 90 -0.39 -9.61 16.50
N SER A 91 0.50 -10.33 17.17
CA SER A 91 0.97 -11.64 16.67
C SER A 91 -0.11 -12.73 16.83
N LYS A 92 0.02 -13.85 16.12
CA LYS A 92 -0.89 -15.01 16.27
C LYS A 92 -1.00 -15.48 17.73
N LEU A 93 0.09 -15.34 18.50
CA LEU A 93 0.18 -15.73 19.91
C LEU A 93 -0.57 -14.76 20.85
N GLU A 94 -0.68 -13.50 20.45
CA GLU A 94 -1.36 -12.43 21.20
C GLU A 94 -2.81 -12.25 20.73
N CYS A 95 -3.29 -13.11 19.83
CA CYS A 95 -4.64 -12.99 19.32
C CYS A 95 -5.65 -13.43 20.36
N GLY A 96 -6.41 -12.49 20.92
CA GLY A 96 -7.47 -12.79 21.89
C GLY A 96 -8.63 -13.63 21.35
N ILE A 97 -8.74 -13.81 20.03
CA ILE A 97 -9.72 -14.74 19.42
C ILE A 97 -9.20 -16.18 19.46
N LEU A 98 -7.91 -16.40 19.19
CA LEU A 98 -7.31 -17.74 19.26
C LEU A 98 -6.90 -18.13 20.69
N HIS A 99 -6.51 -17.15 21.50
CA HIS A 99 -6.01 -17.31 22.86
C HIS A 99 -6.80 -16.38 23.80
N PRO A 100 -8.08 -16.67 24.10
CA PRO A 100 -8.94 -15.83 24.94
C PRO A 100 -8.43 -15.67 26.38
N HIS A 101 -7.49 -16.51 26.82
CA HIS A 101 -6.87 -16.45 28.15
C HIS A 101 -5.63 -15.54 28.24
N LEU A 102 -5.12 -15.02 27.12
CA LEU A 102 -3.91 -14.19 27.05
C LEU A 102 -4.21 -12.73 26.66
N SER A 103 -5.47 -12.37 26.40
CA SER A 103 -5.81 -11.12 25.76
C SER A 103 -5.84 -9.92 26.71
N GLN A 104 -4.87 -9.02 26.59
CA GLN A 104 -5.10 -7.60 26.89
C GLN A 104 -5.98 -6.97 25.80
N PRO A 105 -6.81 -5.96 26.14
CA PRO A 105 -7.87 -5.47 25.27
C PRO A 105 -7.32 -4.47 24.23
N LEU A 106 -6.73 -4.97 23.14
CA LEU A 106 -6.45 -4.14 21.95
C LEU A 106 -7.22 -4.61 20.71
N CYS A 107 -8.34 -5.30 20.91
CA CYS A 107 -9.26 -5.61 19.82
C CYS A 107 -10.21 -4.42 19.56
N ARG A 108 -9.68 -3.31 19.04
CA ARG A 108 -10.53 -2.29 18.41
C ARG A 108 -10.84 -2.75 16.99
N ARG A 109 -12.10 -3.14 16.76
CA ARG A 109 -12.70 -3.26 15.43
C ARG A 109 -12.47 -1.94 14.68
N ILE A 110 -11.50 -1.91 13.79
CA ILE A 110 -11.18 -0.74 12.97
C ILE A 110 -11.49 -1.12 11.52
N PHE A 111 -12.49 -0.47 10.94
CA PHE A 111 -12.56 -0.28 9.50
C PHE A 111 -11.21 0.32 9.07
N MET A 112 -10.37 -0.46 8.37
CA MET A 112 -8.97 -0.13 8.13
C MET A 112 -8.78 0.90 7.03
N LEU A 113 -9.31 2.10 7.26
CA LEU A 113 -8.73 3.32 6.74
C LEU A 113 -7.49 3.60 7.57
N LEU A 114 -6.31 3.21 7.08
CA LEU A 114 -5.04 3.57 7.72
C LEU A 114 -4.76 5.07 7.47
N LEU A 115 -5.60 5.92 8.07
CA LEU A 115 -5.40 7.37 8.22
C LEU A 115 -4.75 7.57 9.59
N CYS A 116 -3.44 7.36 9.67
CA CYS A 116 -2.67 7.87 10.80
C CYS A 116 -1.57 8.78 10.27
N ARG A 117 -1.74 10.07 10.57
CA ARG A 117 -0.86 11.22 10.31
C ARG A 117 -0.85 11.78 8.88
N ILE A 118 -1.87 12.58 8.59
CA ILE A 118 -1.68 13.86 7.89
C ILE A 118 -1.53 14.92 8.98
#